data_AF-A0A352BTX2-F1
#
_entry.id   AF-A0A352BTX2-F1
#
_cell.length_a   1.000
_cell.length_b   1.000
_cell.length_c   1.000
_cell.angle_alpha   90.00
_cell.angle_beta   90.00
_cell.angle_gamma   90.00
#
_symmetry.space_group_name_H-M   'P 1'
#
loop_
_entity.id
_entity.type
_entity.pdbx_description
1 polymer ?
#
loop_
_entity_poly.entity_id
_entity_poly.type
_entity_poly.pdbx_seq_one_letter_code
_entity_poly.pdbx_strand_id
1 'polypeptide(L)'
;MDKGVFSVPKPHNEPVKSYAPGTPERAAVLAAYNQMYHQSIEVPLWINGQEVRTQDTQSMNPPHDHQHSLGVFHKASKKEVKQAIDTALSAREKWAQTPWEQRAAIFLRAAELIAGPYRARINAATMLAQSKTVHQAEIDAACEFIDFLRFNVAYMTEMYQEQPHSTAETWNRLEYRPLEGFVYAITPFNFTAIAGNLPSSAALMGNVVIWKPSDAQVFSAQVVLDVFKEAGVPAGVINMIMGDPVMITQELLSHPDFSGLHFTGSTDVFKN
;
A
#
# COMPACT_ATOMS: atom_id res chain seq x y z
N MET A 1 -1.95 28.98 2.68
CA MET A 1 -2.78 28.29 3.69
C MET A 1 -4.22 28.52 3.33
N ASP A 2 -4.98 27.44 3.21
CA ASP A 2 -6.43 27.53 3.07
C ASP A 2 -7.04 28.15 4.33
N LYS A 3 -8.14 28.89 4.15
CA LYS A 3 -8.83 29.63 5.22
C LYS A 3 -10.05 28.88 5.77
N GLY A 4 -10.26 27.63 5.34
CA GLY A 4 -11.40 26.80 5.72
C GLY A 4 -11.09 25.86 6.88
N VAL A 5 -12.12 25.51 7.65
CA VAL A 5 -12.11 24.36 8.56
C VAL A 5 -12.74 23.19 7.81
N PHE A 6 -11.95 22.18 7.48
CA PHE A 6 -12.38 21.06 6.64
C PHE A 6 -12.76 19.83 7.46
N SER A 7 -13.74 19.09 6.96
CA SER A 7 -14.16 17.80 7.51
C SER A 7 -14.09 16.73 6.41
N VAL A 8 -13.62 15.53 6.76
CA VAL A 8 -13.61 14.39 5.85
C VAL A 8 -14.99 13.72 5.77
N PRO A 9 -15.29 12.97 4.69
CA PRO A 9 -16.49 12.14 4.64
C PRO A 9 -16.53 11.14 5.80
N LYS A 10 -17.72 10.95 6.39
CA LYS A 10 -17.91 9.96 7.44
C LYS A 10 -17.73 8.55 6.86
N PRO A 11 -16.81 7.72 7.40
CA PRO A 11 -16.60 6.37 6.89
C PRO A 11 -17.77 5.45 7.28
N HIS A 12 -18.01 4.46 6.44
CA HIS A 12 -18.85 3.31 6.71
C HIS A 12 -18.17 2.08 6.11
N ASN A 13 -18.41 0.91 6.71
CA ASN A 13 -17.85 -0.33 6.19
C ASN A 13 -18.36 -0.61 4.79
N GLU A 14 -17.44 -0.98 3.91
CA GLU A 14 -17.74 -1.34 2.54
C GLU A 14 -18.60 -2.62 2.49
N PRO A 15 -19.75 -2.60 1.78
CA PRO A 15 -20.59 -3.79 1.65
C PRO A 15 -19.86 -4.95 0.98
N VAL A 16 -19.94 -6.14 1.59
CA VAL A 16 -19.42 -7.38 1.01
C VAL A 16 -20.36 -7.83 -0.12
N LYS A 17 -19.83 -7.96 -1.34
CA LYS A 17 -20.61 -8.46 -2.49
C LYS A 17 -20.80 -9.97 -2.42
N SER A 18 -21.92 -10.44 -2.98
CA SER A 18 -22.36 -11.84 -2.84
C SER A 18 -21.62 -12.81 -3.78
N TYR A 19 -21.31 -12.38 -5.00
CA TYR A 19 -20.83 -13.23 -6.09
C TYR A 19 -21.75 -14.44 -6.39
N ALA A 20 -23.05 -14.31 -6.09
CA ALA A 20 -24.04 -15.33 -6.38
C ALA A 20 -24.17 -15.57 -7.91
N PRO A 21 -24.64 -16.75 -8.35
CA PRO A 21 -24.86 -17.02 -9.77
C PRO A 21 -25.69 -15.93 -10.46
N GLY A 22 -25.25 -15.47 -11.64
CA GLY A 22 -25.93 -14.45 -12.43
C GLY A 22 -25.68 -12.99 -12.02
N THR A 23 -24.94 -12.74 -10.93
CA THR A 23 -24.62 -11.37 -10.50
C THR A 23 -23.56 -10.71 -11.38
N PRO A 24 -23.61 -9.38 -11.59
CA PRO A 24 -22.62 -8.67 -12.39
C PRO A 24 -21.21 -8.73 -11.77
N GLU A 25 -21.08 -8.70 -10.43
CA GLU A 25 -19.77 -8.82 -9.78
C GLU A 25 -19.10 -10.18 -10.03
N ARG A 26 -19.90 -11.26 -10.12
CA ARG A 26 -19.39 -12.60 -10.45
C ARG A 26 -18.89 -12.65 -11.89
N ALA A 27 -19.63 -12.07 -12.83
CA ALA A 27 -19.20 -12.00 -14.22
C ALA A 27 -17.91 -11.19 -14.37
N ALA A 28 -17.82 -10.04 -13.68
CA ALA A 28 -16.66 -9.16 -13.73
C ALA A 28 -15.39 -9.80 -13.15
N VAL A 29 -15.47 -10.42 -11.95
CA VAL A 29 -14.30 -11.07 -11.34
C VAL A 29 -13.87 -12.31 -12.13
N LEU A 30 -14.81 -13.06 -12.71
CA LEU A 30 -14.47 -14.21 -13.55
C LEU A 30 -13.77 -13.77 -14.85
N ALA A 31 -14.24 -12.68 -15.46
CA ALA A 31 -13.57 -12.10 -16.63
C ALA A 31 -12.15 -11.61 -16.29
N ALA A 32 -11.99 -10.88 -15.18
CA ALA A 32 -10.69 -10.42 -14.71
C ALA A 32 -9.75 -11.60 -14.38
N TYR A 33 -10.26 -12.62 -13.68
CA TYR A 33 -9.50 -13.83 -13.35
C TYR A 33 -9.01 -14.54 -14.61
N ASN A 34 -9.90 -14.82 -15.57
CA ASN A 34 -9.53 -15.51 -16.81
C ASN A 34 -8.51 -14.69 -17.61
N GLN A 35 -8.72 -13.38 -17.74
CA GLN A 35 -7.78 -12.50 -18.41
C GLN A 35 -6.39 -12.57 -17.74
N MET A 36 -6.32 -12.40 -16.42
CA MET A 36 -5.07 -12.39 -15.66
C MET A 36 -4.38 -13.75 -15.64
N TYR A 37 -5.15 -14.84 -15.58
CA TYR A 37 -4.61 -16.20 -15.63
C TYR A 37 -3.90 -16.46 -16.95
N HIS A 38 -4.45 -15.97 -18.06
CA HIS A 38 -3.88 -16.19 -19.41
C HIS A 38 -2.88 -15.11 -19.84
N GLN A 39 -2.62 -14.11 -19.01
CA GLN A 39 -1.64 -13.05 -19.28
C GLN A 39 -0.38 -13.27 -18.43
N SER A 40 0.78 -13.11 -19.05
CA SER A 40 2.06 -13.05 -18.35
C SER A 40 2.46 -11.60 -18.19
N ILE A 41 2.83 -11.20 -16.97
CA ILE A 41 3.29 -9.84 -16.67
C ILE A 41 4.70 -9.85 -16.06
N GLU A 42 5.42 -8.75 -16.25
CA GLU A 42 6.61 -8.47 -15.47
C GLU A 42 6.28 -7.41 -14.42
N VAL A 43 6.57 -7.69 -13.15
CA VAL A 43 6.39 -6.74 -12.05
C VAL A 43 7.74 -6.06 -11.77
N PRO A 44 7.93 -4.80 -12.19
CA PRO A 44 9.17 -4.06 -11.93
C PRO A 44 9.22 -3.58 -10.48
N LEU A 45 10.40 -3.20 -10.01
CA LEU A 45 10.48 -2.34 -8.84
C LEU A 45 9.82 -1.00 -9.16
N TRP A 46 9.27 -0.33 -8.16
CA TRP A 46 8.72 1.01 -8.29
C TRP A 46 9.51 1.98 -7.43
N ILE A 47 10.33 2.81 -8.08
CA ILE A 47 11.23 3.73 -7.41
C ILE A 47 11.05 5.11 -8.02
N ASN A 48 10.73 6.10 -7.18
CA ASN A 48 10.52 7.49 -7.59
C ASN A 48 9.53 7.68 -8.75
N GLY A 49 8.42 6.95 -8.74
CA GLY A 49 7.42 7.08 -9.80
C GLY A 49 7.81 6.42 -11.13
N GLN A 50 8.85 5.57 -11.15
CA GLN A 50 9.36 4.90 -12.34
C GLN A 50 9.45 3.39 -12.15
N GLU A 51 9.23 2.66 -13.24
CA GLU A 51 9.50 1.22 -13.31
C GLU A 51 11.00 0.99 -13.42
N VAL A 52 11.56 0.21 -12.50
CA VAL A 52 12.97 -0.22 -12.53
C VAL A 52 13.02 -1.73 -12.72
N ARG A 53 13.65 -2.17 -13.82
CA ARG A 53 13.85 -3.58 -14.17
C ARG A 53 15.29 -3.97 -13.92
N THR A 54 15.48 -5.15 -13.33
CA THR A 54 16.76 -5.75 -12.99
C THR A 54 17.02 -6.98 -13.85
N GLN A 55 18.23 -7.53 -13.80
CA GLN A 55 18.53 -8.81 -14.45
C GLN A 55 18.13 -10.01 -13.58
N ASP A 56 18.05 -9.80 -12.26
CA ASP A 56 17.63 -10.83 -11.32
C ASP A 56 16.10 -10.81 -11.18
N THR A 57 15.47 -11.92 -11.55
CA THR A 57 14.01 -12.07 -11.57
C THR A 57 13.57 -13.37 -10.93
N GLN A 58 12.34 -13.42 -10.44
CA GLN A 58 11.74 -14.63 -9.88
C GLN A 58 10.31 -14.82 -10.38
N SER A 59 9.92 -16.07 -10.63
CA SER A 59 8.59 -16.41 -11.13
C SER A 59 7.50 -16.18 -10.08
N MET A 60 6.33 -15.78 -10.57
CA MET A 60 5.08 -15.75 -9.80
C MET A 60 4.19 -16.90 -10.28
N ASN A 61 3.78 -17.76 -9.35
CA ASN A 61 2.97 -18.94 -9.66
C ASN A 61 1.78 -19.00 -8.69
N PRO A 62 0.55 -19.26 -9.16
CA PRO A 62 -0.60 -19.45 -8.28
C PRO A 62 -0.38 -20.67 -7.36
N PRO A 63 -0.66 -20.60 -6.05
CA PRO A 63 -0.44 -21.75 -5.17
C PRO A 63 -1.29 -22.99 -5.54
N HIS A 64 -2.47 -22.79 -6.15
CA HIS A 64 -3.35 -23.88 -6.60
C HIS A 64 -3.01 -24.45 -7.98
N ASP A 65 -2.14 -23.78 -8.75
CA ASP A 65 -1.57 -24.30 -10.00
C ASP A 65 -0.12 -23.82 -10.11
N HIS A 66 0.75 -24.39 -9.29
CA HIS A 66 2.13 -23.93 -9.13
C HIS A 66 3.01 -24.18 -10.37
N GLN A 67 2.52 -24.90 -11.39
CA GLN A 67 3.20 -25.07 -12.67
C GLN A 67 2.84 -23.95 -13.65
N HIS A 68 1.71 -23.29 -13.45
CA HIS A 68 1.30 -22.14 -14.24
C HIS A 68 2.07 -20.89 -13.82
N SER A 69 2.60 -20.14 -14.79
CA SER A 69 3.34 -18.90 -14.53
C SER A 69 2.48 -17.68 -14.86
N LEU A 70 2.32 -16.79 -13.89
CA LEU A 70 1.74 -15.45 -14.07
C LEU A 70 2.77 -14.44 -14.60
N GLY A 71 4.00 -14.89 -14.86
CA GLY A 71 5.16 -14.07 -15.22
C GLY A 71 6.19 -13.98 -14.10
N VAL A 72 6.93 -12.87 -14.04
CA VAL A 72 8.09 -12.70 -13.14
C VAL A 72 8.07 -11.35 -12.44
N PHE A 73 8.77 -11.25 -11.32
CA PHE A 73 9.07 -9.97 -10.67
C PHE A 73 10.57 -9.72 -10.58
N HIS A 74 10.94 -8.46 -10.59
CA HIS A 74 12.31 -7.97 -10.54
C HIS A 74 12.79 -7.86 -9.09
N LYS A 75 14.03 -8.29 -8.81
CA LYS A 75 14.63 -8.26 -7.47
C LYS A 75 15.68 -7.16 -7.36
N ALA A 76 15.54 -6.32 -6.34
CA ALA A 76 16.45 -5.24 -6.00
C ALA A 76 17.81 -5.77 -5.55
N SER A 77 18.88 -5.14 -6.04
CA SER A 77 20.20 -5.21 -5.41
C SER A 77 20.35 -4.06 -4.40
N LYS A 78 21.49 -4.00 -3.70
CA LYS A 78 21.84 -2.86 -2.83
C LYS A 78 21.74 -1.51 -3.53
N LYS A 79 22.02 -1.46 -4.83
CA LYS A 79 21.93 -0.24 -5.64
C LYS A 79 20.48 0.29 -5.68
N GLU A 80 19.52 -0.57 -5.99
CA GLU A 80 18.12 -0.19 -6.07
C GLU A 80 17.53 0.12 -4.68
N VAL A 81 17.99 -0.57 -3.62
CA VAL A 81 17.63 -0.24 -2.23
C VAL A 81 18.09 1.17 -1.88
N LYS A 82 19.37 1.50 -2.15
CA LYS A 82 19.91 2.85 -1.93
C LYS A 82 19.14 3.91 -2.72
N GLN A 83 18.79 3.61 -3.98
CA GLN A 83 17.99 4.51 -4.80
C GLN A 83 16.59 4.74 -4.20
N ALA A 84 15.94 3.69 -3.65
CA ALA A 84 14.66 3.83 -2.97
C ALA A 84 14.76 4.70 -1.71
N ILE A 85 15.83 4.58 -0.93
CA ILE A 85 16.11 5.46 0.22
C ILE A 85 16.31 6.91 -0.22
N ASP A 86 17.27 7.15 -1.13
CA ASP A 86 17.61 8.50 -1.58
C ASP A 86 16.37 9.24 -2.14
N THR A 87 15.53 8.53 -2.88
CA THR A 87 14.32 9.10 -3.50
C THR A 87 13.17 9.28 -2.52
N ALA A 88 12.99 8.38 -1.56
CA ALA A 88 12.05 8.57 -0.46
C ALA A 88 12.41 9.83 0.34
N LEU A 89 13.67 9.95 0.77
CA LEU A 89 14.13 11.11 1.55
C LEU A 89 14.00 12.42 0.77
N SER A 90 14.27 12.39 -0.54
CA SER A 90 14.08 13.55 -1.42
C SER A 90 12.60 13.98 -1.55
N ALA A 91 11.65 13.04 -1.50
CA ALA A 91 10.23 13.33 -1.56
C ALA A 91 9.64 13.78 -0.21
N ARG A 92 10.31 13.46 0.90
CA ARG A 92 9.80 13.60 2.27
C ARG A 92 9.37 15.01 2.61
N GLU A 93 10.22 16.00 2.36
CA GLU A 93 9.94 17.37 2.78
C GLU A 93 8.67 17.93 2.11
N LYS A 94 8.58 17.76 0.79
CA LYS A 94 7.40 18.20 0.01
C LYS A 94 6.14 17.45 0.44
N TRP A 95 6.25 16.15 0.70
CA TRP A 95 5.10 15.35 1.11
C TRP A 95 4.62 15.69 2.53
N ALA A 96 5.54 15.86 3.48
CA ALA A 96 5.23 16.29 4.84
C ALA A 96 4.54 17.66 4.88
N GLN A 97 4.96 18.59 4.00
CA GLN A 97 4.38 19.93 3.87
C GLN A 97 3.07 19.96 3.04
N THR A 98 2.71 18.87 2.37
CA THR A 98 1.44 18.81 1.60
C THR A 98 0.27 18.88 2.60
N PRO A 99 -0.73 19.78 2.40
CA PRO A 99 -1.86 19.89 3.33
C PRO A 99 -2.52 18.54 3.58
N TRP A 100 -2.92 18.27 4.83
CA TRP A 100 -3.39 16.95 5.22
C TRP A 100 -4.64 16.52 4.45
N GLU A 101 -5.48 17.48 4.04
CA GLU A 101 -6.69 17.27 3.25
C GLU A 101 -6.34 16.70 1.87
N GLN A 102 -5.25 17.19 1.28
CA GLN A 102 -4.77 16.72 -0.01
C GLN A 102 -4.16 15.32 0.11
N ARG A 103 -3.46 15.03 1.23
CA ARG A 103 -2.99 13.68 1.53
C ARG A 103 -4.18 12.71 1.70
N ALA A 104 -5.17 13.10 2.50
CA ALA A 104 -6.39 12.33 2.71
C ALA A 104 -7.16 12.07 1.40
N ALA A 105 -7.29 13.09 0.54
CA ALA A 105 -8.00 12.97 -0.73
C ALA A 105 -7.42 11.88 -1.64
N ILE A 106 -6.09 11.69 -1.64
CA ILE A 106 -5.44 10.62 -2.41
C ILE A 106 -5.90 9.25 -1.92
N PHE A 107 -5.89 9.00 -0.61
CA PHE A 107 -6.26 7.68 -0.07
C PHE A 107 -7.78 7.43 -0.11
N LEU A 108 -8.61 8.48 0.05
CA LEU A 108 -10.04 8.37 -0.24
C LEU A 108 -10.30 8.05 -1.71
N ARG A 109 -9.57 8.67 -2.63
CA ARG A 109 -9.66 8.32 -4.06
C ARG A 109 -9.22 6.88 -4.33
N ALA A 110 -8.16 6.40 -3.68
CA ALA A 110 -7.75 5.00 -3.76
C ALA A 110 -8.88 4.05 -3.31
N ALA A 111 -9.58 4.39 -2.22
CA ALA A 111 -10.73 3.62 -1.76
C ALA A 111 -11.84 3.54 -2.82
N GLU A 112 -12.19 4.67 -3.46
CA GLU A 112 -13.20 4.69 -4.52
C GLU A 112 -12.78 3.94 -5.80
N LEU A 113 -11.50 4.01 -6.15
CA LEU A 113 -10.95 3.21 -7.25
C LEU A 113 -11.15 1.72 -6.99
N ILE A 114 -10.87 1.26 -5.76
CA ILE A 114 -11.06 -0.15 -5.37
C ILE A 114 -12.54 -0.49 -5.26
N ALA A 115 -13.39 0.40 -4.73
CA ALA A 115 -14.83 0.15 -4.59
C ALA A 115 -15.52 -0.02 -5.96
N GLY A 116 -15.06 0.72 -6.96
CA GLY A 116 -15.57 0.69 -8.33
C GLY A 116 -14.66 -0.07 -9.30
N PRO A 117 -13.90 0.63 -10.15
CA PRO A 117 -13.27 0.06 -11.35
C PRO A 117 -12.20 -1.01 -11.07
N TYR A 118 -11.52 -0.97 -9.92
CA TYR A 118 -10.48 -1.94 -9.59
C TYR A 118 -10.99 -3.17 -8.84
N ARG A 119 -12.25 -3.20 -8.37
CA ARG A 119 -12.72 -4.25 -7.45
C ARG A 119 -12.54 -5.66 -7.99
N ALA A 120 -12.97 -5.89 -9.24
CA ALA A 120 -12.83 -7.18 -9.88
C ALA A 120 -11.35 -7.55 -10.12
N ARG A 121 -10.54 -6.55 -10.49
CA ARG A 121 -9.11 -6.70 -10.78
C ARG A 121 -8.32 -7.08 -9.52
N ILE A 122 -8.53 -6.38 -8.41
CA ILE A 122 -7.80 -6.64 -7.16
C ILE A 122 -8.22 -7.99 -6.56
N ASN A 123 -9.52 -8.33 -6.57
CA ASN A 123 -9.99 -9.61 -6.08
C ASN A 123 -9.44 -10.77 -6.92
N ALA A 124 -9.48 -10.66 -8.26
CA ALA A 124 -8.91 -11.67 -9.14
C ALA A 124 -7.40 -11.85 -8.91
N ALA A 125 -6.64 -10.76 -8.79
CA ALA A 125 -5.20 -10.82 -8.53
C ALA A 125 -4.89 -11.49 -7.18
N THR A 126 -5.67 -11.18 -6.13
CA THR A 126 -5.55 -11.81 -4.81
C THR A 126 -5.91 -13.29 -4.83
N MET A 127 -6.96 -13.68 -5.58
CA MET A 127 -7.31 -15.10 -5.78
C MET A 127 -6.16 -15.86 -6.45
N LEU A 128 -5.54 -15.27 -7.48
CA LEU A 128 -4.42 -15.87 -8.21
C LEU A 128 -3.16 -15.97 -7.35
N ALA A 129 -2.73 -14.85 -6.76
CA ALA A 129 -1.49 -14.77 -6.01
C ALA A 129 -1.52 -15.62 -4.72
N GLN A 130 -2.66 -15.59 -4.02
CA GLN A 130 -2.76 -16.08 -2.65
C GLN A 130 -3.72 -17.27 -2.51
N SER A 131 -4.22 -17.80 -3.64
CA SER A 131 -5.15 -18.93 -3.70
C SER A 131 -6.42 -18.75 -2.87
N LYS A 132 -6.87 -17.51 -2.73
CA LYS A 132 -8.12 -17.19 -2.03
C LYS A 132 -9.33 -17.58 -2.86
N THR A 133 -10.41 -17.99 -2.19
CA THR A 133 -11.74 -18.03 -2.81
C THR A 133 -12.21 -16.60 -3.06
N VAL A 134 -13.20 -16.40 -3.95
CA VAL A 134 -13.73 -15.05 -4.23
C VAL A 134 -14.26 -14.34 -2.98
N HIS A 135 -14.88 -15.07 -2.06
CA HIS A 135 -15.34 -14.48 -0.80
C HIS A 135 -14.16 -14.06 0.09
N GLN A 136 -13.12 -14.89 0.20
CA GLN A 136 -11.93 -14.56 0.97
C GLN A 136 -11.14 -13.38 0.36
N ALA A 137 -11.14 -13.24 -0.96
CA ALA A 137 -10.56 -12.08 -1.63
C ALA A 137 -11.41 -10.82 -1.42
N GLU A 138 -12.74 -10.92 -1.54
CA GLU A 138 -13.66 -9.79 -1.35
C GLU A 138 -13.55 -9.15 0.03
N ILE A 139 -13.55 -9.96 1.09
CA ILE A 139 -13.51 -9.43 2.45
C ILE A 139 -12.15 -8.81 2.80
N ASP A 140 -11.08 -9.23 2.12
CA ASP A 140 -9.69 -8.76 2.28
C ASP A 140 -9.39 -7.61 1.31
N ALA A 141 -9.11 -7.96 0.05
CA ALA A 141 -8.51 -7.07 -0.93
C ALA A 141 -9.43 -5.91 -1.32
N ALA A 142 -10.75 -6.12 -1.29
CA ALA A 142 -11.73 -5.06 -1.49
C ALA A 142 -12.15 -4.44 -0.16
N CYS A 143 -13.01 -5.12 0.62
CA CYS A 143 -13.69 -4.51 1.76
C CYS A 143 -12.73 -4.01 2.84
N GLU A 144 -11.88 -4.88 3.41
CA GLU A 144 -10.96 -4.48 4.47
C GLU A 144 -9.98 -3.40 4.01
N PHE A 145 -9.49 -3.46 2.76
CA PHE A 145 -8.58 -2.43 2.27
C PHE A 145 -9.27 -1.07 2.03
N ILE A 146 -10.48 -1.07 1.45
CA ILE A 146 -11.31 0.14 1.31
C ILE A 146 -11.59 0.74 2.69
N ASP A 147 -11.90 -0.11 3.67
CA ASP A 147 -12.17 0.31 5.03
C ASP A 147 -10.92 0.91 5.68
N PHE A 148 -9.74 0.28 5.56
CA PHE A 148 -8.49 0.88 6.05
C PHE A 148 -8.27 2.28 5.47
N LEU A 149 -8.44 2.46 4.16
CA LEU A 149 -8.24 3.75 3.51
C LEU A 149 -9.23 4.82 4.00
N ARG A 150 -10.51 4.48 4.18
CA ARG A 150 -11.54 5.41 4.64
C ARG A 150 -11.45 5.70 6.13
N PHE A 151 -11.32 4.66 6.95
CA PHE A 151 -11.27 4.79 8.41
C PHE A 151 -9.96 5.41 8.89
N ASN A 152 -8.81 5.10 8.30
CA ASN A 152 -7.55 5.78 8.68
C ASN A 152 -7.61 7.28 8.43
N VAL A 153 -8.30 7.73 7.38
CA VAL A 153 -8.53 9.16 7.13
C VAL A 153 -9.39 9.77 8.22
N ALA A 154 -10.46 9.10 8.65
CA ALA A 154 -11.28 9.54 9.77
C ALA A 154 -10.48 9.60 11.07
N TYR A 155 -9.71 8.55 11.40
CA TYR A 155 -8.86 8.51 12.57
C TYR A 155 -7.79 9.60 12.56
N MET A 156 -7.18 9.90 11.41
CA MET A 156 -6.25 11.03 11.28
C MET A 156 -6.94 12.35 11.68
N THR A 157 -8.17 12.58 11.23
CA THR A 157 -8.89 13.81 11.59
C THR A 157 -9.33 13.86 13.05
N GLU A 158 -9.74 12.72 13.62
CA GLU A 158 -10.04 12.62 15.06
C GLU A 158 -8.78 12.95 15.88
N MET A 159 -7.63 12.38 15.51
CA MET A 159 -6.35 12.71 16.14
C MET A 159 -6.02 14.20 16.05
N TYR A 160 -6.17 14.84 14.88
CA TYR A 160 -5.83 16.25 14.73
C TYR A 160 -6.75 17.20 15.51
N GLN A 161 -7.97 16.76 15.84
CA GLN A 161 -8.91 17.52 16.67
C GLN A 161 -8.52 17.52 18.16
N GLU A 162 -7.70 16.56 18.59
CA GLU A 162 -7.17 16.55 19.96
C GLU A 162 -6.21 17.72 20.17
N GLN A 163 -6.64 18.71 20.95
CA GLN A 163 -5.90 19.95 21.20
C GLN A 163 -5.84 20.26 22.71
N PRO A 164 -4.73 20.84 23.19
CA PRO A 164 -4.56 21.15 24.60
C PRO A 164 -5.44 22.33 25.04
N HIS A 165 -5.77 22.34 26.33
CA HIS A 165 -6.43 23.48 26.94
C HIS A 165 -5.58 24.76 26.82
N SER A 166 -6.24 25.88 26.55
CA SER A 166 -5.64 27.21 26.51
C SER A 166 -6.21 28.07 27.64
N THR A 167 -5.37 28.94 28.20
CA THR A 167 -5.78 29.85 29.29
C THR A 167 -6.01 31.26 28.75
N ALA A 168 -6.36 32.22 29.62
CA ALA A 168 -6.48 33.62 29.23
C ALA A 168 -5.13 34.25 28.81
N GLU A 169 -4.00 33.72 29.28
CA GLU A 169 -2.67 34.28 29.04
C GLU A 169 -1.92 33.55 27.91
N THR A 170 -2.31 32.32 27.60
CA THR A 170 -1.58 31.44 26.68
C THR A 170 -2.50 30.65 25.76
N TRP A 171 -2.17 30.66 24.46
CA TRP A 171 -2.83 29.82 23.45
C TRP A 171 -1.92 28.65 23.07
N ASN A 172 -2.32 27.45 23.50
CA ASN A 172 -1.59 26.21 23.24
C ASN A 172 -2.14 25.52 21.99
N ARG A 173 -1.25 24.88 21.23
CA ARG A 173 -1.59 24.09 20.03
C ARG A 173 -0.71 22.85 19.96
N LEU A 174 -1.28 21.75 19.50
CA LEU A 174 -0.58 20.52 19.20
C LEU A 174 -0.45 20.36 17.68
N GLU A 175 0.77 20.12 17.21
CA GLU A 175 1.06 19.81 15.81
C GLU A 175 1.56 18.36 15.70
N TYR A 176 0.85 17.56 14.91
CA TYR A 176 1.21 16.18 14.61
C TYR A 176 2.19 16.17 13.43
N ARG A 177 3.49 16.18 13.74
CA ARG A 177 4.54 16.11 12.73
C ARG A 177 4.74 14.65 12.26
N PRO A 178 5.00 14.41 10.96
CA PRO A 178 5.50 13.10 10.52
C PRO A 178 6.88 12.82 11.10
N LEU A 179 7.32 11.56 11.02
CA LEU A 179 8.66 11.17 11.42
C LEU A 179 9.71 11.77 10.47
N GLU A 180 10.90 12.04 11.00
CA GLU A 180 12.07 12.42 10.21
C GLU A 180 12.79 11.18 9.72
N GLY A 181 12.96 11.06 8.40
CA GLY A 181 13.53 9.90 7.72
C GLY A 181 12.51 9.12 6.89
N PHE A 182 12.63 7.81 6.83
CA PHE A 182 11.72 6.92 6.10
C PHE A 182 11.19 5.76 6.96
N VAL A 183 10.00 5.28 6.59
CA VAL A 183 9.39 4.08 7.16
C VAL A 183 9.65 2.88 6.25
N TYR A 184 10.05 1.76 6.84
CA TYR A 184 10.14 0.47 6.14
C TYR A 184 8.87 -0.34 6.40
N ALA A 185 8.10 -0.64 5.36
CA ALA A 185 6.91 -1.48 5.45
C ALA A 185 7.20 -2.89 4.90
N ILE A 186 7.05 -3.92 5.74
CA ILE A 186 7.20 -5.33 5.35
C ILE A 186 5.85 -6.02 5.50
N THR A 187 5.31 -6.53 4.39
CA THR A 187 3.93 -7.03 4.36
C THR A 187 3.85 -8.54 4.12
N PRO A 188 2.92 -9.25 4.80
CA PRO A 188 2.81 -10.70 4.74
C PRO A 188 2.05 -11.15 3.49
N PHE A 189 2.04 -12.46 3.24
CA PHE A 189 1.33 -13.04 2.08
C PHE A 189 -0.20 -13.14 2.27
N ASN A 190 -0.68 -13.15 3.51
CA ASN A 190 -2.02 -13.64 3.83
C ASN A 190 -3.15 -12.62 3.58
N PHE A 191 -2.87 -11.31 3.55
CA PHE A 191 -3.87 -10.26 3.29
C PHE A 191 -3.33 -9.17 2.37
N THR A 192 -4.08 -8.90 1.31
CA THR A 192 -3.81 -7.79 0.39
C THR A 192 -4.11 -6.44 1.06
N ALA A 193 -5.12 -6.40 1.93
CA ALA A 193 -5.45 -5.24 2.73
C ALA A 193 -4.29 -4.82 3.64
N ILE A 194 -3.67 -5.78 4.34
CA ILE A 194 -2.47 -5.51 5.15
C ILE A 194 -1.35 -4.99 4.25
N ALA A 195 -1.16 -5.61 3.08
CA ALA A 195 -0.13 -5.19 2.14
C ALA A 195 -0.26 -3.75 1.65
N GLY A 196 -1.49 -3.28 1.43
CA GLY A 196 -1.75 -1.88 1.10
C GLY A 196 -1.75 -0.96 2.33
N ASN A 197 -2.26 -1.41 3.48
CA ASN A 197 -2.42 -0.59 4.68
C ASN A 197 -1.09 -0.20 5.33
N LEU A 198 -0.13 -1.13 5.45
CA LEU A 198 1.12 -0.82 6.14
C LEU A 198 1.86 0.38 5.50
N PRO A 199 2.03 0.44 4.17
CA PRO A 199 2.64 1.61 3.55
C PRO A 199 1.71 2.83 3.47
N SER A 200 0.42 2.65 3.17
CA SER A 200 -0.48 3.79 2.99
C SER A 200 -0.80 4.54 4.28
N SER A 201 -0.91 3.85 5.43
CA SER A 201 -1.19 4.50 6.71
C SER A 201 -0.04 5.39 7.19
N ALA A 202 1.21 4.95 7.01
CA ALA A 202 2.38 5.79 7.25
C ALA A 202 2.42 6.98 6.29
N ALA A 203 2.16 6.74 4.99
CA ALA A 203 2.15 7.79 3.98
C ALA A 203 1.06 8.85 4.23
N LEU A 204 -0.14 8.45 4.67
CA LEU A 204 -1.24 9.35 5.03
C LEU A 204 -0.80 10.40 6.06
N MET A 205 -0.03 9.97 7.07
CA MET A 205 0.47 10.86 8.13
C MET A 205 1.63 11.76 7.68
N GLY A 206 2.03 11.71 6.40
CA GLY A 206 3.09 12.56 5.83
C GLY A 206 4.47 11.91 5.80
N ASN A 207 4.58 10.61 6.12
CA ASN A 207 5.85 9.88 6.01
C ASN A 207 6.09 9.41 4.56
N VAL A 208 7.34 9.07 4.27
CA VAL A 208 7.73 8.37 3.03
C VAL A 208 8.08 6.93 3.36
N VAL A 209 7.81 6.02 2.43
CA VAL A 209 7.81 4.59 2.69
C VAL A 209 8.60 3.83 1.64
N ILE A 210 9.39 2.88 2.12
CA ILE A 210 9.95 1.79 1.32
C ILE A 210 9.16 0.55 1.69
N TRP A 211 8.46 -0.03 0.72
CA TRP A 211 7.58 -1.16 0.89
C TRP A 211 8.18 -2.41 0.24
N LYS A 212 8.42 -3.44 1.05
CA LYS A 212 8.74 -4.78 0.57
C LYS A 212 7.54 -5.72 0.77
N PRO A 213 6.78 -6.06 -0.28
CA PRO A 213 5.75 -7.08 -0.18
C PRO A 213 6.36 -8.47 -0.03
N SER A 214 5.56 -9.39 0.50
CA SER A 214 5.86 -10.82 0.43
C SER A 214 5.94 -11.27 -1.03
N ASP A 215 6.95 -12.06 -1.36
CA ASP A 215 7.17 -12.59 -2.72
C ASP A 215 5.93 -13.34 -3.26
N ALA A 216 5.23 -14.08 -2.38
CA ALA A 216 3.97 -14.78 -2.73
C ALA A 216 2.77 -13.86 -2.99
N GLN A 217 2.91 -12.55 -2.81
CA GLN A 217 1.85 -11.56 -2.90
C GLN A 217 2.16 -10.45 -3.91
N VAL A 218 3.31 -10.51 -4.58
CA VAL A 218 3.77 -9.49 -5.55
C VAL A 218 2.76 -9.23 -6.67
N PHE A 219 2.09 -10.27 -7.15
CA PHE A 219 1.11 -10.13 -8.23
C PHE A 219 -0.10 -9.27 -7.83
N SER A 220 -0.62 -9.42 -6.60
CA SER A 220 -1.70 -8.55 -6.10
C SER A 220 -1.17 -7.20 -5.60
N ALA A 221 0.06 -7.16 -5.07
CA ALA A 221 0.74 -5.91 -4.72
C ALA A 221 0.92 -4.96 -5.92
N GLN A 222 1.15 -5.49 -7.14
CA GLN A 222 1.17 -4.67 -8.37
C GLN A 222 -0.17 -3.95 -8.60
N VAL A 223 -1.31 -4.60 -8.30
CA VAL A 223 -2.62 -3.95 -8.45
C VAL A 223 -2.81 -2.85 -7.40
N VAL A 224 -2.36 -3.08 -6.16
CA VAL A 224 -2.34 -2.05 -5.11
C VAL A 224 -1.48 -0.85 -5.53
N LEU A 225 -0.30 -1.11 -6.11
CA LEU A 225 0.57 -0.06 -6.63
C LEU A 225 -0.08 0.72 -7.77
N ASP A 226 -0.76 0.06 -8.71
CA ASP A 226 -1.50 0.72 -9.78
C ASP A 226 -2.61 1.62 -9.23
N VAL A 227 -3.32 1.18 -8.19
CA VAL A 227 -4.30 2.02 -7.49
C VAL A 227 -3.63 3.25 -6.88
N PHE A 228 -2.49 3.11 -6.20
CA PHE A 228 -1.76 4.26 -5.65
C PHE A 228 -1.30 5.25 -6.73
N LYS A 229 -0.82 4.74 -7.87
CA LYS A 229 -0.44 5.56 -9.02
C LYS A 229 -1.64 6.36 -9.55
N GLU A 230 -2.76 5.70 -9.78
CA GLU A 230 -3.96 6.35 -10.32
C GLU A 230 -4.62 7.30 -9.32
N ALA A 231 -4.57 6.97 -8.02
CA ALA A 231 -5.06 7.83 -6.95
C ALA A 231 -4.24 9.13 -6.81
N GLY A 232 -2.99 9.12 -7.27
CA GLY A 232 -2.11 10.29 -7.27
C GLY A 232 -1.10 10.33 -6.13
N VAL A 233 -0.71 9.17 -5.58
CA VAL A 233 0.43 9.10 -4.65
C VAL A 233 1.68 9.66 -5.37
N PRO A 234 2.32 10.71 -4.85
CA PRO A 234 3.46 11.32 -5.54
C PRO A 234 4.66 10.38 -5.67
N ALA A 235 5.46 10.61 -6.71
CA ALA A 235 6.73 9.93 -6.91
C ALA A 235 7.60 9.99 -5.63
N GLY A 236 8.13 8.84 -5.22
CA GLY A 236 9.01 8.71 -4.06
C GLY A 236 8.30 8.57 -2.71
N VAL A 237 6.98 8.83 -2.62
CA VAL A 237 6.25 8.70 -1.35
C VAL A 237 6.09 7.25 -0.91
N ILE A 238 5.78 6.35 -1.85
CA ILE A 238 5.78 4.90 -1.65
C ILE A 238 6.66 4.29 -2.75
N ASN A 239 7.77 3.68 -2.36
CA ASN A 239 8.66 2.93 -3.26
C ASN A 239 8.48 1.43 -2.98
N MET A 240 8.07 0.66 -3.99
CA MET A 240 7.89 -0.79 -3.86
C MET A 240 9.13 -1.51 -4.36
N ILE A 241 9.83 -2.20 -3.46
CA ILE A 241 11.02 -3.00 -3.80
C ILE A 241 10.80 -4.47 -3.42
N MET A 242 11.31 -5.38 -4.23
CA MET A 242 11.22 -6.83 -4.02
C MET A 242 12.61 -7.44 -4.06
N GLY A 243 12.81 -8.65 -3.58
CA GLY A 243 14.13 -9.30 -3.54
C GLY A 243 14.49 -9.87 -2.18
N ASP A 244 15.78 -10.16 -2.01
CA ASP A 244 16.32 -10.83 -0.82
C ASP A 244 15.95 -10.06 0.46
N PRO A 245 15.11 -10.63 1.35
CA PRO A 245 14.67 -9.95 2.54
C PRO A 245 15.82 -9.66 3.52
N VAL A 246 16.87 -10.50 3.56
CA VAL A 246 18.00 -10.31 4.48
C VAL A 246 18.80 -9.09 4.06
N MET A 247 19.21 -9.04 2.78
CA MET A 247 19.97 -7.92 2.23
C MET A 247 19.17 -6.61 2.32
N ILE A 248 17.91 -6.60 1.88
CA ILE A 248 17.07 -5.38 1.91
C ILE A 248 16.94 -4.87 3.34
N THR A 249 16.64 -5.75 4.30
CA THR A 249 16.43 -5.37 5.70
C THR A 249 17.72 -4.86 6.33
N GLN A 250 18.86 -5.50 6.07
CA GLN A 250 20.16 -5.04 6.57
C GLN A 250 20.50 -3.62 6.07
N GLU A 251 20.31 -3.34 4.78
CA GLU A 251 20.58 -2.03 4.21
C GLU A 251 19.63 -0.95 4.77
N LEU A 252 18.34 -1.27 4.94
CA LEU A 252 17.35 -0.31 5.44
C LEU A 252 17.52 -0.02 6.94
N LEU A 253 17.69 -1.04 7.78
CA LEU A 253 17.80 -0.87 9.24
C LEU A 253 19.12 -0.21 9.66
N SER A 254 20.18 -0.35 8.86
CA SER A 254 21.47 0.28 9.14
C SER A 254 21.57 1.73 8.68
N HIS A 255 20.56 2.24 7.95
CA HIS A 255 20.55 3.61 7.47
C HIS A 255 20.26 4.60 8.60
N PRO A 256 21.00 5.71 8.75
CA PRO A 256 20.79 6.67 9.84
C PRO A 256 19.41 7.34 9.82
N ASP A 257 18.81 7.48 8.63
CA ASP A 257 17.45 8.05 8.46
C ASP A 257 16.32 6.99 8.55
N PHE A 258 16.59 5.79 9.06
CA PHE A 258 15.53 4.82 9.34
C PHE A 258 14.71 5.26 10.57
N SER A 259 13.40 5.46 10.40
CA SER A 259 12.55 6.05 11.45
C SER A 259 11.54 5.08 12.05
N GLY A 260 11.21 4.00 11.34
CA GLY A 260 10.19 3.09 11.80
C GLY A 260 10.01 1.87 10.92
N LEU A 261 9.71 0.74 11.55
CA LEU A 261 9.32 -0.51 10.91
C LEU A 261 7.82 -0.70 11.06
N HIS A 262 7.10 -0.80 9.94
CA HIS A 262 5.72 -1.26 9.92
C HIS A 262 5.70 -2.71 9.41
N PHE A 263 5.60 -3.65 10.32
CA PHE A 263 5.78 -5.08 10.03
C PHE A 263 4.53 -5.87 10.36
N THR A 264 4.23 -6.85 9.51
CA THR A 264 3.41 -7.99 9.90
C THR A 264 4.01 -9.25 9.31
N GLY A 265 4.20 -10.27 10.15
CA GLY A 265 4.86 -11.52 9.81
C GLY A 265 5.11 -12.36 11.04
N SER A 266 6.05 -13.30 10.97
CA SER A 266 6.36 -14.18 12.10
C SER A 266 7.10 -13.45 13.21
N THR A 267 6.92 -13.93 14.44
CA THR A 267 7.65 -13.45 15.63
C THR A 267 9.16 -13.55 15.46
N ASP A 268 9.65 -14.60 14.81
CA ASP A 268 11.08 -14.82 14.62
C ASP A 268 11.68 -13.80 13.66
N VAL A 269 10.97 -13.45 12.58
CA VAL A 269 11.44 -12.39 11.66
C VAL A 269 11.36 -11.02 12.32
N PHE A 270 10.36 -10.75 13.17
CA PHE A 270 10.28 -9.44 13.85
C PHE A 270 11.43 -9.19 14.84
N LYS A 271 12.00 -10.24 15.42
CA LYS A 271 13.06 -10.15 16.43
C LYS A 271 14.47 -9.99 15.85
N ASN A 272 14.68 -10.34 14.58
CA ASN A 272 15.99 -10.47 13.94
C ASN A 272 16.13 -9.52 12.75
#